data_AF-A0A6M0RXZ1-F1
#
_entry.id   AF-A0A6M0RXZ1-F1
#
_cell.length_a   1.000
_cell.length_b   1.000
_cell.length_c   1.000
_cell.angle_alpha   90.00
_cell.angle_beta   90.00
_cell.angle_gamma   90.00
#
_symmetry.space_group_name_H-M   'P 1'
#
loop_
_entity.id
_entity.type
_entity.pdbx_description
1 polymer ?
#
loop_
_entity_poly.entity_id
_entity_poly.type
_entity_poly.pdbx_seq_one_letter_code
_entity_poly.pdbx_strand_id
1 'polypeptide(L)'
;DATTNELMADEAVKAQIHTLMTEVITAANAWVDHLSKQTASTRHIPINWAADMLNATTKMKPYRTSMKIDFDEGRPLEVEAILGNPVRAAAEVGVKVPEMEKLYKQVRALSN
;
A
#
# COMPACT_ATOMS: atom_id res chain seq x y z
N ASP A 1 4.11 16.77 11.43
CA ASP A 1 4.62 15.47 11.92
C ASP A 1 3.70 14.43 11.31
N ALA A 2 4.17 13.59 10.37
CA ALA A 2 3.37 12.85 9.38
C ALA A 2 2.29 11.89 9.95
N THR A 3 1.29 12.44 10.65
CA THR A 3 0.12 11.76 11.19
C THR A 3 -0.93 11.60 10.10
N THR A 4 -1.86 10.67 10.32
CA THR A 4 -2.91 10.37 9.33
C THR A 4 -3.76 11.59 8.93
N ASN A 5 -4.04 12.54 9.83
CA ASN A 5 -4.77 13.75 9.46
C ASN A 5 -3.96 14.72 8.59
N GLU A 6 -2.64 14.84 8.80
CA GLU A 6 -1.79 15.67 7.94
C GLU A 6 -1.73 15.08 6.53
N LEU A 7 -1.57 13.75 6.43
CA LEU A 7 -1.59 13.04 5.14
C LEU A 7 -2.94 13.17 4.42
N MET A 8 -4.07 13.14 5.15
CA MET A 8 -5.40 13.27 4.56
C MET A 8 -5.79 14.72 4.22
N ALA A 9 -5.11 15.72 4.79
CA ALA A 9 -5.36 17.13 4.52
C ALA A 9 -4.60 17.66 3.28
N ASP A 10 -3.55 16.97 2.84
CA ASP A 10 -2.82 17.31 1.63
C ASP A 10 -3.40 16.54 0.42
N GLU A 11 -3.99 17.28 -0.53
CA GLU A 11 -4.66 16.70 -1.68
C GLU A 11 -3.71 15.94 -2.62
N ALA A 12 -2.45 16.37 -2.75
CA ALA A 12 -1.47 15.69 -3.58
C ALA A 12 -1.05 14.35 -2.94
N VAL A 13 -0.82 14.36 -1.62
CA VAL A 13 -0.53 13.15 -0.84
C VAL A 13 -1.71 12.19 -0.88
N LYS A 14 -2.93 12.69 -0.69
CA LYS A 14 -4.16 11.89 -0.75
C LYS A 14 -4.35 11.24 -2.12
N ALA A 15 -4.09 11.97 -3.20
CA ALA A 15 -4.11 11.43 -4.56
C ALA A 15 -3.06 10.33 -4.74
N GLN A 16 -1.85 10.51 -4.20
CA GLN A 16 -0.81 9.47 -4.24
C GLN A 16 -1.21 8.22 -3.45
N ILE A 17 -1.81 8.38 -2.25
CA ILE A 17 -2.32 7.26 -1.44
C ILE A 17 -3.42 6.51 -2.20
N HIS A 18 -4.33 7.24 -2.87
CA HIS A 18 -5.36 6.61 -3.71
C HIS A 18 -4.74 5.75 -4.82
N THR A 19 -3.73 6.26 -5.52
CA THR A 19 -3.00 5.52 -6.56
C THR A 19 -2.34 4.26 -5.98
N LEU A 20 -1.64 4.38 -4.85
CA LEU A 20 -1.00 3.24 -4.18
C LEU A 20 -2.03 2.17 -3.78
N MET A 21 -3.16 2.56 -3.19
CA MET A 21 -4.23 1.63 -2.83
C MET A 21 -4.83 0.95 -4.07
N THR A 22 -5.00 1.71 -5.16
CA THR A 22 -5.50 1.18 -6.44
C THR A 22 -4.53 0.14 -7.00
N GLU A 23 -3.23 0.42 -7.02
CA GLU A 23 -2.19 -0.53 -7.47
C GLU A 23 -2.18 -1.82 -6.61
N VAL A 24 -2.31 -1.70 -5.29
CA VAL A 24 -2.42 -2.85 -4.38
C VAL A 24 -3.64 -3.70 -4.71
N ILE A 25 -4.81 -3.08 -4.91
CA ILE A 25 -6.04 -3.80 -5.27
C ILE A 25 -5.90 -4.49 -6.63
N THR A 26 -5.33 -3.79 -7.63
CA THR A 26 -5.10 -4.37 -8.96
C THR A 26 -4.17 -5.58 -8.90
N ALA A 27 -3.04 -5.48 -8.18
CA ALA A 27 -2.12 -6.60 -8.01
C ALA A 27 -2.77 -7.78 -7.27
N ALA A 28 -3.52 -7.52 -6.19
CA ALA A 28 -4.23 -8.55 -5.44
C ALA A 28 -5.27 -9.28 -6.29
N ASN A 29 -6.05 -8.55 -7.08
CA ASN A 29 -7.05 -9.11 -7.98
C ASN A 29 -6.43 -9.97 -9.08
N ALA A 30 -5.35 -9.50 -9.71
CA ALA A 30 -4.63 -10.29 -10.71
C ALA A 30 -3.98 -11.55 -10.10
N TRP A 31 -3.55 -11.48 -8.84
CA TRP A 31 -3.06 -12.65 -8.12
C TRP A 31 -4.16 -13.69 -7.89
N VAL A 32 -5.38 -13.26 -7.51
CA VAL A 32 -6.55 -14.14 -7.43
C VAL A 32 -6.83 -14.80 -8.77
N ASP A 33 -6.79 -14.03 -9.87
CA ASP A 33 -6.98 -14.57 -11.23
C ASP A 33 -5.89 -15.56 -11.61
N HIS A 34 -4.64 -15.30 -11.25
CA HIS A 34 -3.51 -16.22 -11.45
C HIS A 34 -3.72 -17.55 -10.70
N LEU A 35 -4.24 -17.49 -9.46
CA LEU A 35 -4.55 -18.65 -8.63
C LEU A 35 -5.82 -19.40 -9.06
N SER A 36 -6.70 -18.80 -9.85
CA SER A 36 -7.98 -19.41 -10.26
C SER A 36 -7.84 -20.69 -11.09
N LYS A 37 -6.63 -21.00 -11.59
CA LYS A 37 -6.29 -22.31 -12.18
C LYS A 37 -6.11 -23.43 -11.14
N GLN A 38 -6.02 -23.08 -9.86
CA GLN A 38 -5.66 -23.97 -8.75
C GLN A 38 -6.61 -23.90 -7.54
N THR A 39 -7.48 -22.90 -7.43
CA THR A 39 -8.42 -22.73 -6.29
C THR A 39 -9.79 -22.19 -6.73
N ALA A 40 -10.83 -22.47 -5.94
CA ALA A 40 -12.20 -21.96 -6.16
C ALA A 40 -12.43 -20.51 -5.69
N SER A 41 -11.38 -19.80 -5.25
CA SER A 41 -11.53 -18.43 -4.77
C SER A 41 -11.61 -17.45 -5.93
N THR A 42 -12.75 -16.77 -6.05
CA THR A 42 -13.04 -15.74 -7.06
C THR A 42 -13.29 -14.38 -6.44
N ARG A 43 -12.81 -14.14 -5.21
CA ARG A 43 -13.12 -12.90 -4.49
C ARG A 43 -12.18 -11.79 -4.95
N HIS A 44 -12.68 -10.95 -5.84
CA HIS A 44 -12.06 -9.68 -6.18
C HIS A 44 -12.42 -8.59 -5.17
N ILE A 45 -11.47 -7.69 -4.95
CA ILE A 45 -11.64 -6.46 -4.19
C ILE A 45 -12.09 -5.36 -5.16
N PRO A 46 -13.22 -4.68 -4.90
CA PRO A 46 -13.67 -3.56 -5.72
C PRO A 46 -12.66 -2.41 -5.71
N ILE A 47 -12.38 -1.81 -6.88
CA ILE A 47 -11.35 -0.74 -6.97
C ILE A 47 -11.74 0.52 -6.18
N ASN A 48 -13.02 0.81 -6.09
CA ASN A 48 -13.57 1.93 -5.32
C ASN A 48 -13.36 1.77 -3.80
N TRP A 49 -12.97 0.59 -3.33
CA TRP A 49 -12.65 0.37 -1.92
C TRP A 49 -11.45 1.21 -1.45
N ALA A 50 -10.55 1.63 -2.36
CA ALA A 50 -9.50 2.60 -2.06
C ALA A 50 -10.08 3.94 -1.53
N ALA A 51 -11.14 4.45 -2.15
CA ALA A 51 -11.81 5.67 -1.72
C ALA A 51 -12.52 5.47 -0.37
N ASP A 52 -13.13 4.30 -0.15
CA ASP A 52 -13.74 3.96 1.14
C ASP A 52 -12.70 3.95 2.26
N MET A 53 -11.48 3.46 1.98
CA MET A 53 -10.40 3.43 2.96
C MET A 53 -9.87 4.82 3.30
N LEU A 54 -9.67 5.69 2.32
CA LEU A 54 -9.35 7.10 2.56
C LEU A 54 -10.42 7.81 3.40
N ASN A 55 -11.69 7.58 3.09
CA ASN A 55 -12.82 8.14 3.82
C ASN A 55 -12.88 7.63 5.26
N ALA A 56 -12.58 6.35 5.48
CA ALA A 56 -12.50 5.77 6.82
C ALA A 56 -11.34 6.40 7.61
N THR A 57 -10.14 6.48 7.03
CA THR A 57 -8.95 7.07 7.69
C THR A 57 -9.17 8.53 8.06
N THR A 58 -9.84 9.31 7.22
CA THR A 58 -10.18 10.72 7.50
C THR A 58 -11.03 10.89 8.77
N LYS A 59 -11.83 9.88 9.12
CA LYS A 59 -12.73 9.89 10.30
C LYS A 59 -12.08 9.32 11.55
N MET A 60 -10.90 8.71 11.45
CA MET A 60 -10.19 8.13 12.59
C MET A 60 -9.57 9.23 13.46
N LYS A 61 -9.38 8.93 14.76
CA LYS A 61 -8.53 9.77 15.60
C LYS A 61 -7.13 9.83 14.97
N PRO A 62 -6.52 11.01 14.79
CA PRO A 62 -5.19 11.13 14.19
C PRO A 62 -4.14 10.28 14.92
N TYR A 63 -3.30 9.58 14.16
CA TYR A 63 -2.22 8.75 14.70
C TYR A 63 -1.02 8.70 13.77
N ARG A 64 0.15 8.32 14.30
CA ARG A 64 1.33 7.93 13.51
C ARG A 64 1.27 6.43 13.25
N THR A 65 1.55 6.00 12.02
CA THR A 65 1.57 4.56 11.67
C THR A 65 2.70 3.84 12.40
N SER A 66 2.61 2.52 12.54
CA SER A 66 3.66 1.72 13.21
C SER A 66 5.02 1.91 12.55
N MET A 67 5.12 1.79 11.23
CA MET A 67 6.39 2.03 10.52
C MET A 67 6.94 3.44 10.70
N LYS A 68 6.08 4.47 10.86
CA LYS A 68 6.54 5.83 11.16
C LYS A 68 7.11 5.92 12.57
N ILE A 69 6.48 5.27 13.54
CA ILE A 69 6.99 5.18 14.92
C ILE A 69 8.32 4.44 14.94
N ASP A 70 8.43 3.30 14.25
CA ASP A 70 9.67 2.53 14.18
C ASP A 70 10.79 3.34 13.53
N PHE A 71 10.50 4.13 12.48
CA PHE A 71 11.48 5.02 11.87
C PHE A 71 11.94 6.12 12.84
N ASP A 72 11.00 6.79 13.51
CA ASP A 72 11.31 7.85 14.48
C ASP A 72 12.15 7.33 15.66
N GLU A 73 11.94 6.08 16.05
CA GLU A 73 12.62 5.44 17.18
C GLU A 73 13.87 4.64 16.76
N GLY A 74 14.27 4.71 15.47
CA GLY A 74 15.45 4.02 14.96
C GLY A 74 15.36 2.49 15.02
N ARG A 75 14.15 1.94 14.97
CA ARG A 75 13.89 0.49 14.95
C ARG A 75 13.90 -0.06 13.53
N PRO A 76 14.16 -1.38 13.37
CA PRO A 76 14.07 -2.03 12.07
C PRO A 76 12.68 -1.86 11.45
N LEU A 77 12.63 -1.46 10.18
CA LEU A 77 11.39 -1.31 9.43
C LEU A 77 11.01 -2.61 8.70
N GLU A 78 9.72 -2.91 8.62
CA GLU A 78 9.16 -4.06 7.88
C GLU A 78 9.12 -3.85 6.35
N VAL A 79 10.19 -3.27 5.78
CA VAL A 79 10.22 -2.83 4.37
C VAL A 79 9.94 -3.99 3.40
N GLU A 80 10.57 -5.14 3.62
CA GLU A 80 10.41 -6.29 2.74
C GLU A 80 9.04 -6.96 2.88
N ALA A 81 8.49 -7.02 4.09
CA ALA A 81 7.22 -7.68 4.34
C ALA A 81 6.04 -6.85 3.83
N ILE A 82 6.05 -5.54 4.08
CA ILE A 82 4.93 -4.63 3.77
C ILE A 82 5.00 -4.06 2.35
N LEU A 83 6.19 -3.78 1.82
CA LEU A 83 6.37 -3.12 0.51
C LEU A 83 7.00 -4.05 -0.53
N GLY A 84 8.08 -4.75 -0.16
CA GLY A 84 8.84 -5.59 -1.09
C GLY A 84 8.06 -6.80 -1.61
N ASN A 85 7.40 -7.54 -0.72
CA ASN A 85 6.64 -8.74 -1.07
C ASN A 85 5.49 -8.43 -2.04
N PRO A 86 4.62 -7.42 -1.80
CA PRO A 86 3.58 -7.06 -2.77
C PRO A 86 4.11 -6.65 -4.15
N VAL A 87 5.22 -5.90 -4.22
CA VAL A 87 5.86 -5.53 -5.49
C VAL A 87 6.33 -6.77 -6.26
N ARG A 88 6.97 -7.73 -5.58
CA ARG A 88 7.39 -9.00 -6.20
C ARG A 88 6.20 -9.84 -6.67
N ALA A 89 5.14 -9.91 -5.86
CA ALA A 89 3.93 -10.62 -6.22
C ALA A 89 3.28 -10.02 -7.48
N ALA A 90 3.18 -8.69 -7.57
CA ALA A 90 2.67 -8.03 -8.78
C ALA A 90 3.50 -8.36 -10.02
N ALA A 91 4.83 -8.36 -9.90
CA ALA A 91 5.74 -8.68 -11.00
C ALA A 91 5.60 -10.13 -11.49
N GLU A 92 5.42 -11.10 -10.58
CA GLU A 92 5.25 -12.52 -10.91
C GLU A 92 4.00 -12.78 -11.76
N VAL A 93 2.93 -12.00 -11.55
CA VAL A 93 1.71 -12.08 -12.36
C VAL A 93 1.66 -11.05 -13.50
N GLY A 94 2.77 -10.35 -13.76
CA GLY A 94 2.90 -9.42 -14.89
C GLY A 94 2.13 -8.10 -14.74
N VAL A 95 1.76 -7.70 -13.52
CA VAL A 95 1.07 -6.42 -13.24
C VAL A 95 2.10 -5.34 -12.92
N LYS A 96 1.92 -4.17 -13.56
CA LYS A 96 2.73 -2.98 -13.30
C LYS A 96 2.18 -2.21 -12.09
N VAL A 97 3.04 -1.93 -11.12
CA VAL A 97 2.72 -1.16 -9.90
C VAL A 97 3.78 -0.07 -9.64
N PRO A 98 3.91 0.93 -10.54
CA PRO A 98 5.01 1.87 -10.53
C PRO A 98 5.10 2.73 -9.25
N GLU A 99 3.98 3.15 -8.66
CA GLU A 99 4.05 3.93 -7.40
C GLU A 99 4.41 3.04 -6.21
N MET A 100 3.97 1.78 -6.16
CA MET A 100 4.42 0.81 -5.15
C MET A 100 5.93 0.54 -5.26
N GLU A 101 6.45 0.35 -6.48
CA GLU A 101 7.87 0.15 -6.74
C GLU A 101 8.71 1.36 -6.29
N LYS A 102 8.23 2.56 -6.60
CA LYS A 102 8.88 3.81 -6.21
C LYS A 102 8.89 3.97 -4.69
N LEU A 103 7.77 3.74 -4.02
CA LEU A 103 7.68 3.81 -2.56
C LEU A 103 8.61 2.79 -1.90
N TYR A 104 8.63 1.54 -2.38
CA TYR A 104 9.54 0.51 -1.88
C TYR A 104 11.01 0.95 -2.00
N LYS A 105 11.43 1.48 -3.17
CA LYS A 105 12.80 1.98 -3.38
C LYS A 105 13.15 3.13 -2.42
N GLN A 106 12.23 4.08 -2.25
CA GLN A 106 12.42 5.23 -1.37
C GLN A 106 12.57 4.80 0.10
N VAL A 107 11.65 3.97 0.61
CA VAL A 107 11.68 3.52 2.01
C VAL A 107 12.89 2.61 2.26
N ARG A 108 13.23 1.72 1.33
CA ARG A 108 14.42 0.86 1.44
C ARG A 108 15.72 1.66 1.49
N ALA A 109 15.81 2.78 0.76
CA ALA A 109 16.98 3.65 0.81
C ALA A 109 17.11 4.37 2.16
N LEU A 110 15.99 4.64 2.85
CA LEU A 110 15.96 5.27 4.18
C LEU A 110 16.19 4.28 5.32
N SER A 111 15.99 2.98 5.09
CA SER A 111 16.15 1.93 6.11
C SER A 111 17.55 1.30 6.15
N ASN A 112 18.46 1.72 5.26
CA ASN A 112 19.83 1.21 5.15
C ASN A 112 20.83 2.07 5.92
#